data_AF-C5II15-F1
#
_entry.id   AF-C5II15-F1
#
_cell.length_a   1.000
_cell.length_b   1.000
_cell.length_c   1.000
_cell.angle_alpha   90.00
_cell.angle_beta   90.00
_cell.angle_gamma   90.00
#
_symmetry.space_group_name_H-M   'P 1'
#
loop_
_entity.id
_entity.type
_entity.pdbx_description
1 polymer ?
#
loop_
_entity_poly.entity_id
_entity_poly.type
_entity_poly.pdbx_seq_one_letter_code
_entity_poly.pdbx_strand_id
1 'polypeptide(L)'
;MIDFVAPRSKRGSRAIFMAVAVALSTALAACGTSTTDAKSDGDAWTYVDARGQQISLDKIPERIVATADTAPVLLEYGVVPVGIIGFSRLDESTLNAFDFSGIAHVSETDTDISAEKLLAVDPDLVIDIWSSYNGGNFGSIWGDDIARVEEVAPIAGVEITDGAQAALDSFSSLVQGIGGTDTSPVYAAKREELSALGDRVRELATSRTNISVAYAIPLESSLDYAVPGWTPLGSILETMGVEF
;
A
#
# COMPACT_ATOMS: atom_id res chain seq x y z
N MET A 1 -0.15 -43.34 -28.69
CA MET A 1 0.99 -44.25 -28.48
C MET A 1 2.24 -43.52 -28.96
N ILE A 2 2.86 -42.76 -28.08
CA ILE A 2 4.13 -42.05 -28.33
C ILE A 2 4.98 -42.35 -27.11
N ASP A 3 5.98 -43.20 -27.32
CA ASP A 3 6.87 -43.75 -26.31
C ASP A 3 7.85 -42.70 -25.79
N PHE A 4 7.96 -42.64 -24.46
CA PHE A 4 8.90 -41.80 -23.73
C PHE A 4 10.23 -42.55 -23.61
N VAL A 5 11.25 -42.12 -24.36
CA VAL A 5 12.60 -42.70 -24.31
C VAL A 5 13.38 -42.08 -23.15
N ALA A 6 13.70 -42.88 -22.14
CA ALA A 6 14.58 -42.50 -21.03
C ALA A 6 16.08 -42.62 -21.43
N PRO A 7 16.95 -41.68 -21.02
CA PRO A 7 18.39 -41.84 -21.20
C PRO A 7 19.05 -42.64 -20.06
N ARG A 8 19.95 -43.53 -20.46
CA ARG A 8 20.70 -44.51 -19.65
C ARG A 8 21.79 -43.84 -18.81
N SER A 9 21.88 -44.25 -17.55
CA SER A 9 23.00 -43.99 -16.64
C SER A 9 24.30 -44.69 -17.09
N LYS A 10 25.43 -43.99 -17.04
CA LYS A 10 26.78 -44.59 -17.06
C LYS A 10 27.55 -44.22 -15.80
N ARG A 11 28.19 -45.23 -15.21
CA ARG A 11 29.01 -45.20 -13.98
C ARG A 11 30.46 -44.79 -14.27
N GLY A 12 31.13 -44.28 -13.23
CA GLY A 12 32.58 -44.24 -13.05
C GLY A 12 33.09 -42.82 -12.78
N SER A 13 34.10 -42.54 -11.95
CA SER A 13 34.86 -43.24 -10.93
C SER A 13 35.88 -42.21 -10.39
N ARG A 14 36.12 -42.23 -9.07
CA ARG A 14 37.35 -41.79 -8.36
C ARG A 14 37.73 -40.30 -8.27
N ALA A 15 37.57 -39.80 -7.02
CA ALA A 15 38.54 -39.13 -6.15
C ALA A 15 39.27 -37.85 -6.61
N ILE A 16 39.13 -36.78 -5.81
CA ILE A 16 40.20 -35.89 -5.33
C ILE A 16 39.73 -35.24 -4.01
N PHE A 17 40.62 -35.24 -3.02
CA PHE A 17 40.52 -34.55 -1.73
C PHE A 17 40.60 -33.02 -1.92
N MET A 18 39.73 -32.26 -1.25
CA MET A 18 40.11 -31.00 -0.61
C MET A 18 39.12 -30.68 0.52
N ALA A 19 39.66 -30.61 1.73
CA ALA A 19 38.97 -30.08 2.89
C ALA A 19 38.97 -28.55 2.77
N VAL A 20 37.78 -27.95 2.70
CA VAL A 20 37.57 -26.53 3.01
C VAL A 20 36.40 -26.48 3.99
N ALA A 21 36.68 -26.04 5.20
CA ALA A 21 35.69 -25.76 6.22
C ALA A 21 34.81 -24.60 5.73
N VAL A 22 33.58 -24.91 5.33
CA VAL A 22 32.56 -23.90 5.05
C VAL A 22 31.79 -23.68 6.34
N ALA A 23 31.95 -22.48 6.89
CA ALA A 23 31.17 -22.00 8.02
C ALA A 23 29.67 -22.07 7.67
N LEU A 24 28.93 -22.78 8.52
CA LEU A 24 27.48 -22.88 8.49
C LEU A 24 26.90 -21.50 8.81
N SER A 25 26.59 -20.71 7.77
CA SER A 25 25.71 -19.55 7.88
C SER A 25 24.34 -19.99 7.36
N THR A 26 23.57 -20.59 8.27
CA THR A 26 22.13 -20.78 8.08
C THR A 26 21.48 -19.41 8.11
N ALA A 27 21.46 -18.71 6.97
CA ALA A 27 20.48 -17.67 6.74
C ALA A 27 19.15 -18.39 6.53
N LEU A 28 18.35 -18.43 7.60
CA LEU A 28 16.97 -18.85 7.56
C LEU A 28 16.22 -17.80 6.72
N ALA A 29 16.12 -18.03 5.41
CA ALA A 29 15.17 -17.31 4.57
C ALA A 29 13.77 -17.81 4.95
N ALA A 30 13.24 -17.23 6.02
CA ALA A 30 11.84 -17.36 6.35
C ALA A 30 11.06 -16.66 5.23
N CYS A 31 10.28 -17.45 4.49
CA CYS A 31 9.15 -16.92 3.74
C CYS A 31 8.17 -16.36 4.78
N GLY A 32 8.22 -15.06 5.00
CA GLY A 32 7.29 -14.29 5.80
C GLY A 32 6.91 -13.07 4.98
N THR A 33 5.61 -12.78 4.93
CA THR A 33 4.99 -11.61 4.30
C THR A 33 5.89 -10.37 4.44
N SER A 34 6.20 -9.74 3.31
CA SER A 34 7.18 -8.66 3.23
C SER A 34 6.59 -7.33 3.71
N THR A 35 6.33 -7.20 5.01
CA THR A 35 6.23 -5.88 5.65
C THR A 35 7.65 -5.47 6.00
N THR A 36 8.32 -4.75 5.08
CA THR A 36 9.70 -4.28 5.31
C THR A 36 9.65 -2.87 5.88
N ASP A 37 10.14 -2.70 7.11
CA ASP A 37 10.09 -1.44 7.85
C ASP A 37 10.86 -0.32 7.15
N ALA A 38 10.27 0.88 7.11
CA ALA A 38 11.03 2.10 6.90
C ALA A 38 12.11 2.22 8.00
N LYS A 39 13.37 2.42 7.60
CA LYS A 39 14.49 2.56 8.53
C LYS A 39 15.24 3.85 8.28
N SER A 40 15.55 4.55 9.37
CA SER A 40 16.46 5.70 9.41
C SER A 40 17.67 5.33 10.25
N ASP A 41 18.87 5.33 9.66
CA ASP A 41 20.13 5.13 10.38
C ASP A 41 21.07 6.28 10.01
N GLY A 42 21.10 7.32 10.86
CA GLY A 42 21.87 8.54 10.62
C GLY A 42 21.47 9.27 9.34
N ASP A 43 20.53 10.22 9.44
CA ASP A 43 19.95 11.03 8.37
C ASP A 43 19.30 10.24 7.21
N ALA A 44 19.96 9.24 6.60
CA ALA A 44 19.49 8.47 5.47
C ALA A 44 18.22 7.63 5.76
N TRP A 45 17.33 7.58 4.77
CA TRP A 45 16.05 6.89 4.83
C TRP A 45 15.94 5.83 3.73
N THR A 46 15.42 4.66 4.08
CA THR A 46 15.12 3.61 3.10
C THR A 46 13.74 3.02 3.34
N TYR A 47 13.08 2.65 2.26
CA TYR A 47 11.77 1.98 2.26
C TYR A 47 11.69 0.99 1.12
N VAL A 48 11.19 -0.21 1.40
CA VAL A 48 10.86 -1.17 0.34
C VAL A 48 9.35 -1.09 0.13
N ASP A 49 8.95 -0.67 -1.06
CA ASP A 49 7.55 -0.45 -1.38
C ASP A 49 6.82 -1.75 -1.78
N ALA A 50 5.52 -1.64 -2.07
CA ALA A 50 4.68 -2.77 -2.48
C ALA A 50 5.15 -3.49 -3.75
N ARG A 51 5.97 -2.84 -4.60
CA ARG A 51 6.58 -3.46 -5.78
C ARG A 51 7.80 -4.32 -5.43
N GLY A 52 8.21 -4.32 -4.15
CA GLY A 52 9.46 -4.90 -3.68
C GLY A 52 10.69 -4.06 -4.06
N GLN A 53 10.50 -2.80 -4.45
CA GLN A 53 11.58 -1.91 -4.85
C GLN A 53 12.06 -1.10 -3.65
N GLN A 54 13.37 -1.06 -3.44
CA GLN A 54 13.97 -0.22 -2.40
C GLN A 54 14.13 1.21 -2.92
N ILE A 55 13.52 2.15 -2.21
CA ILE A 55 13.74 3.59 -2.32
C ILE A 55 14.76 3.96 -1.26
N SER A 56 15.77 4.75 -1.65
CA SER A 56 16.82 5.24 -0.76
C SER A 56 16.93 6.76 -0.93
N LEU A 57 16.87 7.49 0.18
CA LEU A 57 17.04 8.94 0.24
C LEU A 57 18.14 9.29 1.26
N ASP A 58 18.88 10.37 1.00
CA ASP A 58 19.97 10.82 1.88
C ASP A 58 19.46 11.37 3.22
N LYS A 59 18.19 11.78 3.26
CA LYS A 59 17.48 12.20 4.47
C LYS A 59 16.07 11.59 4.53
N ILE A 60 15.45 11.58 5.72
CA ILE A 60 14.00 11.36 5.84
C ILE A 60 13.27 12.39 4.95
N PRO A 61 12.35 11.98 4.06
CA PRO A 61 11.65 12.90 3.19
C PRO A 61 10.71 13.81 3.99
N GLU A 62 10.73 15.10 3.70
CA GLU A 62 9.95 16.13 4.41
C GLU A 62 8.84 16.70 3.51
N ARG A 63 9.08 16.75 2.20
CA ARG A 63 8.16 17.32 1.20
C ARG A 63 7.39 16.20 0.52
N ILE A 64 6.29 15.78 1.13
CA ILE A 64 5.49 14.64 0.66
C ILE A 64 4.37 15.11 -0.24
N VAL A 65 4.25 14.54 -1.44
CA VAL A 65 3.04 14.62 -2.25
C VAL A 65 2.25 13.34 -2.07
N ALA A 66 0.96 13.45 -1.80
CA ALA A 66 0.07 12.32 -1.59
C ALA A 66 -1.01 12.26 -2.68
N THR A 67 -1.50 11.08 -3.01
CA THR A 67 -2.73 10.93 -3.78
C THR A 67 -3.94 11.11 -2.85
N ALA A 68 -5.12 11.38 -3.40
CA ALA A 68 -6.34 11.51 -2.62
C ALA A 68 -6.65 10.25 -1.77
N ASP A 69 -6.22 9.08 -2.24
CA ASP A 69 -6.36 7.80 -1.54
C ASP A 69 -5.41 7.67 -0.32
N THR A 70 -4.32 8.45 -0.25
CA THR A 70 -3.30 8.35 0.81
C THR A 70 -3.24 9.58 1.72
N ALA A 71 -3.62 10.76 1.23
CA ALA A 71 -3.56 12.02 1.98
C ALA A 71 -4.30 11.99 3.34
N PRO A 72 -5.51 11.41 3.47
CA PRO A 72 -6.18 11.34 4.76
C PRO A 72 -5.37 10.56 5.81
N VAL A 73 -4.74 9.45 5.41
CA VAL A 73 -3.92 8.64 6.33
C VAL A 73 -2.70 9.41 6.81
N LEU A 74 -2.03 10.16 5.93
CA LEU A 74 -0.92 11.03 6.34
C LEU A 74 -1.38 12.05 7.40
N LEU A 75 -2.51 12.71 7.16
CA LEU A 75 -3.08 13.71 8.07
C LEU A 75 -3.50 13.10 9.43
N GLU A 76 -4.01 11.87 9.44
CA GLU A 76 -4.31 11.14 10.68
C GLU A 76 -3.05 10.96 11.55
N TYR A 77 -1.91 10.66 10.93
CA TYR A 77 -0.63 10.51 11.61
C TYR A 77 0.11 11.84 11.84
N GLY A 78 -0.50 12.97 11.47
CA GLY A 78 0.07 14.32 11.65
C GLY A 78 1.11 14.73 10.59
N VAL A 79 1.21 13.99 9.48
CA VAL A 79 2.03 14.36 8.32
C VAL A 79 1.18 15.22 7.38
N VAL A 80 1.60 16.46 7.14
CA VAL A 80 0.89 17.38 6.23
C VAL A 80 1.57 17.33 4.86
N PRO A 81 0.93 16.82 3.80
CA PRO A 81 1.53 16.79 2.48
C PRO A 81 1.68 18.21 1.90
N VAL A 82 2.72 18.44 1.11
CA VAL A 82 2.93 19.71 0.40
C VAL A 82 2.05 19.83 -0.85
N GLY A 83 1.52 18.70 -1.33
CA GLY A 83 0.58 18.69 -2.44
C GLY A 83 -0.24 17.40 -2.53
N ILE A 84 -1.40 17.51 -3.16
CA ILE A 84 -2.32 16.39 -3.42
C ILE A 84 -2.54 16.22 -4.92
N ILE A 85 -2.44 14.97 -5.37
CA ILE A 85 -2.86 14.50 -6.69
C ILE A 85 -4.29 13.95 -6.56
N GLY A 86 -5.19 14.38 -7.45
CA GLY A 86 -6.57 13.92 -7.47
C GLY A 86 -7.49 14.57 -6.43
N PHE A 87 -7.25 15.84 -6.08
CA PHE A 87 -7.95 16.51 -4.96
C PHE A 87 -9.49 16.39 -5.00
N SER A 88 -10.11 16.45 -6.19
CA SER A 88 -11.56 16.34 -6.35
C SER A 88 -12.13 14.95 -6.03
N ARG A 89 -11.27 13.93 -5.85
CA ARG A 89 -11.67 12.59 -5.41
C ARG A 89 -11.88 12.49 -3.90
N LEU A 90 -11.44 13.47 -3.12
CA LEU A 90 -11.73 13.53 -1.69
C LEU A 90 -13.24 13.72 -1.49
N ASP A 91 -13.86 12.83 -0.71
CA ASP A 91 -15.28 12.94 -0.41
C ASP A 91 -15.58 14.07 0.59
N GLU A 92 -16.86 14.46 0.67
CA GLU A 92 -17.31 15.52 1.56
C GLU A 92 -16.99 15.24 3.03
N SER A 93 -17.02 13.98 3.45
CA SER A 93 -16.69 13.61 4.83
C SER A 93 -15.23 13.87 5.16
N THR A 94 -14.34 13.60 4.21
CA THR A 94 -12.90 13.81 4.30
C THR A 94 -12.57 15.30 4.28
N LEU A 95 -13.18 16.06 3.37
CA LEU A 95 -13.04 17.52 3.29
C LEU A 95 -13.48 18.22 4.58
N ASN A 96 -14.47 17.66 5.28
CA ASN A 96 -14.93 18.17 6.58
C ASN A 96 -14.08 17.67 7.77
N ALA A 97 -13.35 16.56 7.61
CA ALA A 97 -12.60 15.93 8.69
C ALA A 97 -11.19 16.51 8.89
N PHE A 98 -10.60 17.10 7.85
CA PHE A 98 -9.22 17.57 7.88
C PHE A 98 -9.07 19.01 7.38
N ASP A 99 -7.99 19.66 7.79
CA ASP A 99 -7.58 20.96 7.27
C ASP A 99 -6.61 20.79 6.09
N PHE A 100 -7.03 21.23 4.91
CA PHE A 100 -6.24 21.20 3.69
C PHE A 100 -5.61 22.56 3.36
N SER A 101 -5.75 23.55 4.25
CA SER A 101 -5.20 24.89 4.04
C SER A 101 -3.68 24.84 3.85
N GLY A 102 -3.20 25.42 2.74
CA GLY A 102 -1.78 25.49 2.41
C GLY A 102 -1.23 24.26 1.66
N ILE A 103 -2.06 23.23 1.43
CA ILE A 103 -1.70 22.07 0.61
C ILE A 103 -1.97 22.39 -0.87
N ALA A 104 -0.99 22.18 -1.75
CA ALA A 104 -1.15 22.48 -3.16
C ALA A 104 -2.02 21.43 -3.89
N HIS A 105 -2.89 21.87 -4.80
CA HIS A 105 -3.65 20.97 -5.67
C HIS A 105 -2.81 20.67 -6.92
N VAL A 106 -1.95 19.65 -6.85
CA VAL A 106 -1.07 19.23 -7.95
C VAL A 106 -1.91 18.80 -9.16
N SER A 107 -3.01 18.10 -8.91
CA SER A 107 -4.07 17.87 -9.89
C SER A 107 -5.44 17.82 -9.21
N GLU A 108 -6.48 18.16 -9.97
CA GLU A 108 -7.86 18.00 -9.51
C GLU A 108 -8.31 16.54 -9.64
N THR A 109 -7.90 15.87 -10.72
CA THR A 109 -8.24 14.47 -11.04
C THR A 109 -6.97 13.61 -11.07
N ASP A 110 -7.15 12.30 -11.17
CA ASP A 110 -6.03 11.35 -11.36
C ASP A 110 -5.49 11.36 -12.79
N THR A 111 -6.20 12.02 -13.70
CA THR A 111 -5.71 12.36 -15.02
C THR A 111 -5.07 13.74 -15.01
N ASP A 112 -4.19 13.98 -15.98
CA ASP A 112 -3.59 15.30 -16.24
C ASP A 112 -2.78 15.84 -15.06
N ILE A 113 -2.02 14.96 -14.38
CA ILE A 113 -1.15 15.36 -13.26
C ILE A 113 -0.21 16.48 -13.73
N SER A 114 -0.30 17.68 -13.15
CA SER A 114 0.47 18.83 -13.65
C SER A 114 1.95 18.70 -13.28
N ALA A 115 2.81 18.43 -14.26
CA ALA A 115 4.25 18.37 -14.06
C ALA A 115 4.82 19.71 -13.51
N GLU A 116 4.29 20.84 -13.98
CA GLU A 116 4.70 22.17 -13.49
C GLU A 116 4.37 22.34 -12.01
N LYS A 117 3.15 21.97 -11.58
CA LYS A 117 2.78 22.06 -10.17
C LYS A 117 3.53 21.06 -9.30
N LEU A 118 3.79 19.85 -9.80
CA LEU A 118 4.59 18.86 -9.10
C LEU A 118 6.02 19.38 -8.86
N LEU A 119 6.67 19.94 -9.88
CA LEU A 119 7.97 20.60 -9.76
C LEU A 119 7.93 21.80 -8.80
N ALA A 120 6.85 22.59 -8.82
CA ALA A 120 6.71 23.77 -7.96
C ALA A 120 6.63 23.42 -6.46
N VAL A 121 6.16 22.22 -6.13
CA VAL A 121 6.14 21.70 -4.75
C VAL A 121 7.36 20.85 -4.42
N ASP A 122 8.35 20.75 -5.31
CA ASP A 122 9.69 20.17 -5.05
C ASP A 122 9.67 18.93 -4.13
N PRO A 123 8.92 17.86 -4.48
CA PRO A 123 8.69 16.75 -3.57
C PRO A 123 9.96 15.92 -3.34
N ASP A 124 10.13 15.43 -2.12
CA ASP A 124 11.13 14.40 -1.80
C ASP A 124 10.59 12.99 -2.11
N LEU A 125 9.27 12.81 -1.97
CA LEU A 125 8.59 11.52 -2.13
C LEU A 125 7.13 11.73 -2.56
N VAL A 126 6.65 10.89 -3.48
CA VAL A 126 5.23 10.78 -3.83
C VAL A 126 4.68 9.47 -3.25
N ILE A 127 3.49 9.49 -2.64
CA ILE A 127 2.87 8.31 -2.05
C ILE A 127 1.55 7.99 -2.75
N ASP A 128 1.43 6.77 -3.27
CA ASP A 128 0.19 6.23 -3.84
C ASP A 128 -0.07 4.83 -3.27
N ILE A 129 -1.32 4.38 -3.32
CA ILE A 129 -1.64 2.98 -3.05
C ILE A 129 -1.16 2.11 -4.22
N TRP A 130 -0.86 0.84 -3.94
CA TRP A 130 -0.51 -0.16 -4.93
C TRP A 130 -1.27 -1.45 -4.65
N SER A 131 -1.77 -2.09 -5.70
CA SER A 131 -2.44 -3.38 -5.57
C SER A 131 -2.16 -4.31 -6.74
N SER A 132 -1.97 -5.59 -6.45
CA SER A 132 -1.92 -6.63 -7.47
C SER A 132 -3.26 -6.79 -8.22
N TYR A 133 -4.38 -6.40 -7.60
CA TYR A 133 -5.70 -6.41 -8.25
C TYR A 133 -5.87 -5.29 -9.27
N ASN A 134 -5.08 -4.22 -9.18
CA ASN A 134 -5.01 -3.13 -10.18
C ASN A 134 -4.08 -3.50 -11.36
N GLY A 135 -3.98 -4.79 -11.69
CA GLY A 135 -3.02 -5.29 -12.66
C GLY A 135 -1.56 -5.18 -12.20
N GLY A 136 -1.33 -5.10 -10.88
CA GLY A 136 0.00 -4.85 -10.31
C GLY A 136 0.46 -3.41 -10.48
N ASN A 137 -0.42 -2.45 -10.19
CA ASN A 137 -0.17 -1.04 -10.45
C ASN A 137 -0.62 -0.14 -9.28
N PHE A 138 -0.23 1.14 -9.38
CA PHE A 138 -0.65 2.19 -8.47
C PHE A 138 -2.16 2.49 -8.58
N GLY A 139 -2.71 3.20 -7.60
CA GLY A 139 -4.13 3.53 -7.51
C GLY A 139 -4.55 4.73 -8.36
N SER A 140 -3.74 5.79 -8.37
CA SER A 140 -4.06 7.07 -9.03
C SER A 140 -3.03 7.46 -10.10
N ILE A 141 -1.78 7.02 -10.01
CA ILE A 141 -0.73 7.37 -10.98
C ILE A 141 -0.55 6.23 -11.99
N TRP A 142 -0.99 6.42 -13.24
CA TRP A 142 -1.06 5.33 -14.24
C TRP A 142 -0.31 5.62 -15.54
N GLY A 143 0.06 4.56 -16.26
CA GLY A 143 0.60 4.64 -17.61
C GLY A 143 1.83 5.54 -17.70
N ASP A 144 1.84 6.46 -18.67
CA ASP A 144 2.95 7.38 -18.92
C ASP A 144 3.19 8.36 -17.75
N ASP A 145 2.20 8.56 -16.87
CA ASP A 145 2.32 9.46 -15.73
C ASP A 145 3.26 8.92 -14.65
N ILE A 146 3.44 7.60 -14.56
CA ILE A 146 4.38 6.97 -13.61
C ILE A 146 5.79 7.47 -13.89
N ALA A 147 6.27 7.30 -15.12
CA ALA A 147 7.62 7.71 -15.51
C ALA A 147 7.81 9.22 -15.35
N ARG A 148 6.78 10.01 -15.71
CA ARG A 148 6.81 11.47 -15.61
C ARG A 148 6.84 11.98 -14.17
N VAL A 149 6.19 11.31 -13.24
CA VAL A 149 6.28 11.63 -11.80
C VAL A 149 7.63 11.18 -11.24
N GLU A 150 8.12 9.99 -11.62
CA GLU A 150 9.43 9.46 -11.22
C GLU A 150 10.62 10.30 -11.74
N GLU A 151 10.44 11.08 -12.81
CA GLU A 151 11.41 12.10 -13.24
C GLU A 151 11.59 13.25 -12.23
N VAL A 152 10.59 13.48 -11.37
CA VAL A 152 10.62 14.55 -10.36
C VAL A 152 11.00 14.00 -8.98
N ALA A 153 10.33 12.92 -8.54
CA ALA A 153 10.57 12.31 -7.24
C ALA A 153 10.18 10.83 -7.24
N PRO A 154 10.80 9.98 -6.40
CA PRO A 154 10.41 8.58 -6.29
C PRO A 154 8.96 8.44 -5.83
N ILE A 155 8.27 7.42 -6.35
CA ILE A 155 6.92 7.03 -5.90
C ILE A 155 7.04 5.83 -4.96
N ALA A 156 6.50 5.95 -3.75
CA ALA A 156 6.30 4.84 -2.83
C ALA A 156 4.89 4.27 -2.99
N GLY A 157 4.79 2.99 -3.36
CA GLY A 157 3.55 2.23 -3.38
C GLY A 157 3.23 1.62 -2.02
N VAL A 158 2.06 1.94 -1.45
CA VAL A 158 1.54 1.31 -0.22
C VAL A 158 0.71 0.08 -0.59
N GLU A 159 1.10 -1.09 -0.07
CA GLU A 159 0.40 -2.35 -0.36
C GLU A 159 -0.99 -2.38 0.29
N ILE A 160 -2.01 -2.72 -0.50
CA ILE A 160 -3.40 -2.87 -0.03
C ILE A 160 -4.06 -4.20 -0.43
N THR A 161 -3.34 -5.13 -1.05
CA THR A 161 -3.88 -6.40 -1.56
C THR A 161 -4.22 -7.39 -0.46
N ASP A 162 -3.39 -7.47 0.59
CA ASP A 162 -3.43 -8.56 1.58
C ASP A 162 -4.44 -8.34 2.72
N GLY A 163 -5.53 -7.64 2.41
CA GLY A 163 -6.61 -7.32 3.34
C GLY A 163 -6.34 -6.10 4.22
N ALA A 164 -7.35 -5.70 5.00
CA ALA A 164 -7.33 -4.43 5.73
C ALA A 164 -6.19 -4.31 6.75
N GLN A 165 -5.92 -5.36 7.53
CA GLN A 165 -4.89 -5.28 8.56
C GLN A 165 -3.51 -5.09 7.94
N ALA A 166 -3.18 -5.85 6.89
CA ALA A 166 -1.91 -5.70 6.18
C ALA A 166 -1.80 -4.31 5.54
N ALA A 167 -2.88 -3.78 4.97
CA ALA A 167 -2.91 -2.41 4.44
C ALA A 167 -2.63 -1.36 5.54
N LEU A 168 -3.28 -1.49 6.71
CA LEU A 168 -3.04 -0.60 7.85
C LEU A 168 -1.58 -0.69 8.34
N ASP A 169 -1.01 -1.89 8.40
CA ASP A 169 0.38 -2.11 8.81
C ASP A 169 1.35 -1.48 7.79
N SER A 170 1.08 -1.63 6.50
CA SER A 170 1.84 -1.01 5.40
C SER A 170 1.82 0.52 5.47
N PHE A 171 0.65 1.13 5.66
CA PHE A 171 0.52 2.57 5.88
C PHE A 171 1.25 3.01 7.14
N SER A 172 1.05 2.33 8.26
CA SER A 172 1.69 2.67 9.53
C SER A 172 3.21 2.63 9.44
N SER A 173 3.76 1.62 8.77
CA SER A 173 5.20 1.47 8.57
C SER A 173 5.77 2.62 7.74
N LEU A 174 5.15 2.94 6.60
CA LEU A 174 5.60 4.05 5.75
C LEU A 174 5.50 5.39 6.48
N VAL A 175 4.34 5.69 7.07
CA VAL A 175 4.04 7.01 7.61
C VAL A 175 4.84 7.28 8.90
N GLN A 176 5.04 6.28 9.76
CA GLN A 176 5.96 6.44 10.90
C GLN A 176 7.42 6.58 10.44
N GLY A 177 7.79 5.90 9.36
CA GLY A 177 9.11 6.01 8.73
C GLY A 177 9.47 7.40 8.24
N ILE A 178 8.46 8.22 7.89
CA ILE A 178 8.63 9.61 7.44
C ILE A 178 8.31 10.63 8.55
N GLY A 179 8.24 10.18 9.82
CA GLY A 179 8.07 11.05 10.99
C GLY A 179 6.63 11.24 11.48
N GLY A 180 5.66 10.54 10.90
CA GLY A 180 4.29 10.50 11.42
C GLY A 180 4.18 9.73 12.73
N THR A 181 3.08 9.93 13.46
CA THR A 181 2.85 9.27 14.77
C THR A 181 1.43 8.75 14.93
N ASP A 182 1.31 7.54 15.48
CA ASP A 182 0.06 6.91 15.89
C ASP A 182 -0.43 7.39 17.27
N THR A 183 0.20 8.44 17.83
CA THR A 183 -0.19 9.06 19.10
C THR A 183 -0.90 10.40 18.91
N SER A 184 -1.14 10.80 17.65
CA SER A 184 -1.86 12.04 17.36
C SER A 184 -3.31 11.96 17.88
N PRO A 185 -3.91 13.08 18.33
CA PRO A 185 -5.32 13.10 18.72
C PRO A 185 -6.26 12.67 17.59
N VAL A 186 -5.90 12.98 16.34
CA VAL A 186 -6.69 12.62 15.16
C VAL A 186 -6.67 11.11 14.93
N TYR A 187 -5.49 10.49 15.00
CA TYR A 187 -5.32 9.05 14.90
C TYR A 187 -6.11 8.34 16.01
N ALA A 188 -5.96 8.78 17.26
CA ALA A 188 -6.68 8.20 18.40
C ALA A 188 -8.20 8.26 18.21
N ALA A 189 -8.74 9.39 17.76
CA ALA A 189 -10.17 9.54 17.47
C ALA A 189 -10.64 8.59 16.35
N LYS A 190 -9.86 8.47 15.26
CA LYS A 190 -10.19 7.56 14.14
C LYS A 190 -10.11 6.10 14.54
N ARG A 191 -9.17 5.73 15.40
CA ARG A 191 -9.08 4.37 15.98
C ARG A 191 -10.27 4.04 16.88
N GLU A 192 -10.72 4.99 17.69
CA GLU A 192 -11.92 4.83 18.51
C GLU A 192 -13.18 4.68 17.64
N GLU A 193 -13.34 5.53 16.62
CA GLU A 193 -14.42 5.47 15.65
C GLU A 193 -14.47 4.10 14.94
N LEU A 194 -13.33 3.64 14.43
CA LEU A 194 -13.22 2.33 13.78
C LEU A 194 -13.58 1.18 14.72
N SER A 195 -13.15 1.23 15.99
CA SER A 195 -13.51 0.21 16.99
C SER A 195 -15.02 0.19 17.23
N ALA A 196 -15.63 1.34 17.45
CA ALA A 196 -17.06 1.46 17.70
C ALA A 196 -17.91 1.01 16.50
N LEU A 197 -17.49 1.33 15.27
CA LEU A 197 -18.13 0.85 14.05
C LEU A 197 -17.99 -0.67 13.91
N GLY A 198 -16.80 -1.20 14.16
CA GLY A 198 -16.55 -2.64 14.13
C GLY A 198 -17.45 -3.43 15.09
N ASP A 199 -17.65 -2.92 16.31
CA ASP A 199 -18.54 -3.55 17.29
C ASP A 199 -20.00 -3.56 16.83
N ARG A 200 -20.46 -2.44 16.24
CA ARG A 200 -21.80 -2.36 15.65
C ARG A 200 -21.99 -3.33 14.49
N VAL A 201 -21.00 -3.46 13.61
CA VAL A 201 -21.05 -4.43 12.49
C VAL A 201 -21.16 -5.86 13.02
N ARG A 202 -20.36 -6.24 14.02
CA ARG A 202 -20.42 -7.59 14.63
C ARG A 202 -21.78 -7.89 15.27
N GLU A 203 -22.36 -6.91 15.97
CA GLU A 203 -23.70 -7.03 16.55
C GLU A 203 -24.77 -7.24 15.47
N LEU A 204 -24.72 -6.47 14.39
CA LEU A 204 -25.64 -6.59 13.26
C LEU A 204 -25.47 -7.93 12.54
N ALA A 205 -24.24 -8.35 12.27
CA ALA A 205 -23.94 -9.64 11.64
C ALA A 205 -24.52 -10.81 12.45
N THR A 206 -24.43 -10.76 13.78
CA THR A 206 -24.99 -11.81 14.66
C THR A 206 -26.52 -11.79 14.72
N SER A 207 -27.13 -10.61 14.67
CA SER A 207 -28.59 -10.43 14.84
C SER A 207 -29.39 -10.50 13.54
N ARG A 208 -28.73 -10.30 12.38
CA ARG A 208 -29.36 -10.24 11.06
C ARG A 208 -28.86 -11.35 10.14
N THR A 209 -29.11 -12.60 10.52
CA THR A 209 -28.69 -13.80 9.77
C THR A 209 -29.50 -14.09 8.50
N ASN A 210 -30.35 -13.15 8.09
CA ASN A 210 -31.20 -13.25 6.90
C ASN A 210 -30.87 -12.19 5.84
N ILE A 211 -29.70 -11.56 5.97
CA ILE A 211 -29.21 -10.50 5.08
C ILE A 211 -27.81 -10.90 4.60
N SER A 212 -27.62 -10.92 3.29
CA SER A 212 -26.30 -11.07 2.66
C SER A 212 -25.94 -9.75 1.96
N VAL A 213 -24.66 -9.42 1.95
CA VAL A 213 -24.12 -8.17 1.38
C VAL A 213 -23.43 -8.46 0.06
N ALA A 214 -23.62 -7.61 -0.95
CA ALA A 214 -22.86 -7.72 -2.19
C ALA A 214 -22.24 -6.37 -2.54
N TYR A 215 -20.97 -6.39 -2.94
CA TYR A 215 -20.31 -5.23 -3.55
C TYR A 215 -20.57 -5.25 -5.04
N ALA A 216 -21.36 -4.31 -5.52
CA ALA A 216 -21.71 -4.21 -6.93
C ALA A 216 -21.02 -2.99 -7.54
N ILE A 217 -20.28 -3.21 -8.63
CA ILE A 217 -19.57 -2.20 -9.40
C ILE A 217 -20.33 -2.02 -10.72
N PRO A 218 -21.14 -0.96 -10.85
CA PRO A 218 -21.86 -0.71 -12.08
C PRO A 218 -20.89 -0.24 -13.16
N LEU A 219 -20.94 -0.89 -14.32
CA LEU A 219 -20.23 -0.51 -15.54
C LEU A 219 -21.26 -0.11 -16.61
N GLU A 220 -20.81 0.50 -17.72
CA GLU A 220 -21.72 0.99 -18.76
C GLU A 220 -22.66 -0.10 -19.32
N SER A 221 -22.16 -1.34 -19.41
CA SER A 221 -22.91 -2.48 -19.98
C SER A 221 -22.99 -3.72 -19.09
N SER A 222 -22.43 -3.68 -17.87
CA SER A 222 -22.42 -4.83 -16.95
C SER A 222 -22.48 -4.38 -15.49
N LEU A 223 -22.71 -5.35 -14.61
CA LEU A 223 -22.59 -5.18 -13.17
C LEU A 223 -21.62 -6.24 -12.67
N ASP A 224 -20.47 -5.79 -12.20
CA ASP A 224 -19.45 -6.68 -11.65
C ASP A 224 -19.65 -6.79 -10.15
N TYR A 225 -19.35 -7.95 -9.57
CA TYR A 225 -19.40 -8.17 -8.13
C TYR A 225 -18.00 -8.40 -7.60
N ALA A 226 -17.58 -7.57 -6.64
CA ALA A 226 -16.27 -7.76 -6.02
C ALA A 226 -16.31 -8.99 -5.10
N VAL A 227 -15.28 -9.83 -5.20
CA VAL A 227 -15.05 -10.89 -4.22
C VAL A 227 -14.65 -10.20 -2.90
N PRO A 228 -15.39 -10.40 -1.79
CA PRO A 228 -15.19 -9.59 -0.59
C PRO A 228 -13.76 -9.66 -0.06
N GLY A 229 -13.21 -10.85 0.11
CA GLY A 229 -11.82 -11.06 0.54
C GLY A 229 -10.74 -10.47 -0.36
N TRP A 230 -11.06 -10.00 -1.59
CA TRP A 230 -10.09 -9.32 -2.46
C TRP A 230 -9.99 -7.83 -2.19
N THR A 231 -10.90 -7.26 -1.39
CA THR A 231 -10.88 -5.84 -1.05
C THR A 231 -10.50 -5.68 0.42
N PRO A 232 -9.75 -4.62 0.81
CA PRO A 232 -9.53 -4.32 2.22
C PRO A 232 -10.84 -4.30 3.02
N LEU A 233 -11.85 -3.58 2.53
CA LEU A 233 -13.14 -3.48 3.21
C LEU A 233 -13.87 -4.83 3.33
N GLY A 234 -13.95 -5.61 2.25
CA GLY A 234 -14.58 -6.92 2.32
C GLY A 234 -13.85 -7.88 3.25
N SER A 235 -12.52 -7.91 3.20
CA SER A 235 -11.72 -8.75 4.10
C SER A 235 -12.00 -8.45 5.57
N ILE A 236 -12.13 -7.17 5.95
CA ILE A 236 -12.41 -6.82 7.35
C ILE A 236 -13.85 -7.14 7.74
N LEU A 237 -14.82 -6.92 6.85
CA LEU A 237 -16.23 -7.26 7.12
C LEU A 237 -16.44 -8.78 7.27
N GLU A 238 -15.74 -9.61 6.49
CA GLU A 238 -15.75 -11.07 6.65
C GLU A 238 -15.27 -11.47 8.07
N THR A 239 -14.18 -10.86 8.56
CA THR A 239 -13.71 -11.12 9.94
C THR A 239 -14.69 -10.67 11.02
N MET A 240 -15.59 -9.73 10.70
CA MET A 240 -16.66 -9.25 11.58
C MET A 240 -17.93 -10.11 11.50
N GLY A 241 -17.94 -11.15 10.67
CA GLY A 241 -19.05 -12.09 10.52
C GLY A 241 -20.11 -11.65 9.51
N VAL A 242 -19.84 -10.64 8.68
CA VAL A 242 -20.75 -10.25 7.60
C VAL A 242 -20.83 -11.37 6.58
N GLU A 243 -22.06 -11.78 6.25
CA GLU A 243 -22.34 -12.72 5.18
C GLU A 243 -22.42 -11.97 3.84
N PHE A 244 -21.76 -12.50 2.81
CA PHE A 244 -21.76 -11.96 1.46
C PHE A 244 -22.47 -12.91 0.48
#